data_AF-A0A2J6S7Z5-F1
#
_entry.id   AF-A0A2J6S7Z5-F1
#
_cell.length_a   1.000
_cell.length_b   1.000
_cell.length_c   1.000
_cell.angle_alpha   90.00
_cell.angle_beta   90.00
_cell.angle_gamma   90.00
#
_symmetry.space_group_name_H-M   'P 1'
#
loop_
_entity.id
_entity.type
_entity.pdbx_description
1 polymer ?
#
loop_
_entity_poly.entity_id
_entity_poly.type
_entity_poly.pdbx_seq_one_letter_code
_entity_poly.pdbx_strand_id
1 'polypeptide(L)'
;EQWLAVKPVIQHLYVDEGHTFLQVAEYLDRHHGFKPTKKQFLTRVKEWGFQKNVKQSERRAILEKFRDGVRIGDFEARKLRGRRLDKAKIERWRKREAL
;
A
#
# COMPACT_ATOMS: atom_id res chain seq x y z
N GLU A 1 -4.61 15.40 -18.42
CA GLU A 1 -5.94 14.97 -17.94
C GLU A 1 -6.01 13.50 -17.54
N GLN A 2 -5.57 12.55 -18.39
CA GLN A 2 -5.66 11.09 -18.11
C GLN A 2 -5.07 10.65 -16.75
N TRP A 3 -3.94 11.24 -16.33
CA TRP A 3 -3.33 10.96 -15.02
C TRP A 3 -4.24 11.23 -13.81
N LEU A 4 -5.07 12.28 -13.89
CA LEU A 4 -5.98 12.62 -12.79
C LEU A 4 -7.15 11.62 -12.72
N ALA A 5 -7.63 11.15 -13.87
CA ALA A 5 -8.68 10.14 -13.94
C ALA A 5 -8.25 8.80 -13.34
N VAL A 6 -7.00 8.38 -13.58
CA VAL A 6 -6.48 7.10 -13.05
C VAL A 6 -5.82 7.23 -11.67
N LYS A 7 -5.62 8.44 -11.14
CA LYS A 7 -5.03 8.68 -9.82
C LYS A 7 -5.71 7.87 -8.70
N PRO A 8 -7.05 7.87 -8.54
CA PRO A 8 -7.70 7.09 -7.48
C PRO A 8 -7.49 5.57 -7.65
N VAL A 9 -7.49 5.08 -8.89
CA VAL A 9 -7.20 3.68 -9.21
C VAL A 9 -5.77 3.31 -8.82
N ILE A 10 -4.80 4.16 -9.17
CA ILE A 10 -3.40 3.98 -8.79
C ILE A 10 -3.24 3.98 -7.27
N GLN A 11 -3.90 4.91 -6.57
CA GLN A 11 -3.86 4.95 -5.11
C GLN A 11 -4.33 3.63 -4.51
N HIS A 12 -5.50 3.16 -4.95
CA HIS A 12 -6.08 1.92 -4.46
C HIS A 12 -5.17 0.72 -4.72
N LEU A 13 -4.82 0.45 -5.97
CA LEU A 13 -4.05 -0.74 -6.33
C LEU A 13 -2.61 -0.69 -5.77
N TYR A 14 -1.92 0.45 -5.92
CA TYR A 14 -0.50 0.55 -5.56
C TYR A 14 -0.27 0.74 -4.06
N VAL A 15 -1.11 1.55 -3.40
CA VAL A 15 -0.93 1.92 -1.99
C VAL A 15 -1.75 1.02 -1.09
N ASP A 16 -3.05 0.87 -1.37
CA ASP A 16 -3.96 0.20 -0.45
C ASP A 16 -3.83 -1.32 -0.55
N GLU A 17 -3.80 -1.86 -1.77
CA GLU A 17 -3.66 -3.29 -2.06
C GLU A 17 -2.19 -3.72 -2.16
N GLY A 18 -1.27 -2.77 -2.36
CA GLY A 18 0.17 -3.03 -2.36
C GLY A 18 0.70 -3.69 -3.64
N HIS A 19 -0.04 -3.62 -4.75
CA HIS A 19 0.39 -4.12 -6.06
C HIS A 19 1.71 -3.52 -6.52
N THR A 20 2.45 -4.29 -7.30
CA THR A 20 3.67 -3.84 -7.97
C THR A 20 3.35 -2.90 -9.12
N PHE A 21 4.34 -2.13 -9.59
CA PHE A 21 4.16 -1.31 -10.79
C PHE A 21 3.65 -2.12 -11.98
N LEU A 22 4.17 -3.33 -12.20
CA LEU A 22 3.78 -4.17 -13.34
C LEU A 22 2.29 -4.53 -13.30
N GLN A 23 1.80 -4.96 -12.13
CA GLN A 23 0.39 -5.28 -11.92
C GLN A 23 -0.52 -4.06 -12.13
N VAL A 24 -0.10 -2.89 -11.63
CA VAL A 24 -0.88 -1.65 -11.81
C VAL A 24 -0.86 -1.22 -13.28
N ALA A 25 0.28 -1.30 -13.97
CA ALA A 25 0.40 -0.94 -15.38
C ALA A 25 -0.45 -1.86 -16.27
N GLU A 26 -0.46 -3.17 -15.99
CA GLU A 26 -1.32 -4.15 -16.67
C GLU A 26 -2.81 -3.83 -16.47
N TYR A 27 -3.20 -3.46 -15.24
CA TYR A 27 -4.57 -3.04 -14.96
C TYR A 27 -4.95 -1.75 -15.72
N LEU A 28 -4.08 -0.73 -15.67
CA LEU A 28 -4.31 0.54 -16.35
C LEU A 28 -4.42 0.39 -17.87
N ASP A 29 -3.64 -0.51 -18.44
CA ASP A 29 -3.74 -0.86 -19.85
C ASP A 29 -5.11 -1.48 -20.18
N ARG A 30 -5.46 -2.57 -19.48
CA ARG A 30 -6.69 -3.32 -19.75
C ARG A 30 -7.97 -2.52 -19.54
N HIS A 31 -8.02 -1.70 -18.50
CA HIS A 31 -9.27 -1.05 -18.08
C HIS A 31 -9.37 0.43 -18.47
N HIS A 32 -8.25 1.08 -18.77
CA HIS A 32 -8.21 2.51 -19.08
C HIS A 32 -7.43 2.84 -20.36
N GLY A 33 -6.91 1.83 -21.09
CA GLY A 33 -6.08 2.02 -22.28
C GLY A 33 -4.80 2.81 -21.99
N PHE A 34 -4.33 2.79 -20.75
CA PHE A 34 -3.26 3.67 -20.28
C PHE A 34 -2.00 2.90 -19.92
N LYS A 35 -0.92 3.13 -20.69
CA LYS A 35 0.37 2.41 -20.56
C LYS A 35 1.48 3.34 -20.05
N PRO A 36 1.53 3.67 -18.75
CA PRO A 36 2.61 4.50 -18.23
C PRO A 36 3.93 3.74 -18.19
N THR A 37 5.03 4.41 -18.52
CA THR A 37 6.37 3.88 -18.21
C THR A 37 6.59 3.86 -16.71
N LYS A 38 7.49 2.98 -16.23
CA LYS A 38 7.87 2.92 -14.81
C LYS A 38 8.34 4.27 -14.27
N LYS A 39 9.12 5.02 -15.07
CA LYS A 39 9.61 6.36 -14.69
C LYS A 39 8.46 7.33 -14.50
N GLN A 40 7.55 7.44 -15.46
CA GLN A 40 6.39 8.33 -15.36
C GLN A 40 5.51 7.98 -14.16
N PHE A 41 5.23 6.70 -13.96
CA PHE A 41 4.44 6.21 -12.83
C PHE A 41 5.06 6.60 -11.48
N LEU A 42 6.36 6.33 -11.29
CA LEU A 42 7.05 6.65 -10.03
C LEU A 42 7.14 8.16 -9.78
N THR A 43 7.34 8.96 -10.83
CA THR A 43 7.28 10.42 -10.72
C THR A 43 5.92 10.87 -10.21
N ARG A 44 4.82 10.36 -10.79
CA ARG A 44 3.46 10.73 -10.36
C ARG A 44 3.13 10.27 -8.94
N VAL A 45 3.51 9.05 -8.58
CA VAL A 45 3.39 8.54 -7.21
C VAL A 45 4.10 9.47 -6.22
N LYS A 46 5.30 9.95 -6.55
CA LYS A 46 6.05 10.89 -5.72
C LYS A 46 5.36 12.25 -5.63
N GLU A 47 4.95 12.83 -6.76
CA GLU A 47 4.24 14.12 -6.81
C GLU A 47 2.93 14.10 -6.02
N TRP A 48 2.21 12.98 -6.02
CA TRP A 48 0.98 12.83 -5.25
C TRP A 48 1.20 12.48 -3.78
N GLY A 49 2.46 12.31 -3.34
CA GLY A 49 2.78 11.95 -1.96
C GLY A 49 2.35 10.52 -1.58
N PHE A 50 2.16 9.64 -2.55
CA PHE A 50 1.71 8.27 -2.29
C PHE A 50 2.80 7.47 -1.60
N GLN A 51 2.48 6.96 -0.41
CA GLN A 51 3.38 6.16 0.40
C GLN A 51 2.91 4.71 0.42
N LYS A 52 3.55 3.84 -0.38
CA LYS A 52 3.27 2.40 -0.37
C LYS A 52 3.74 1.71 0.91
N ASN A 53 4.85 2.19 1.48
CA ASN A 53 5.51 1.57 2.62
C ASN A 53 5.24 2.32 3.91
N VAL A 54 5.14 1.58 5.02
CA VAL A 54 4.95 2.12 6.37
C VAL A 54 6.32 2.40 6.99
N LYS A 55 6.49 3.62 7.52
CA LYS A 55 7.72 4.06 8.19
C LYS A 55 8.02 3.19 9.41
N GLN A 56 9.29 3.05 9.78
CA GLN A 56 9.69 2.20 10.90
C GLN A 56 9.03 2.62 12.22
N SER A 57 9.05 3.91 12.55
CA SER A 57 8.39 4.44 13.75
C SER A 57 6.90 4.11 13.79
N GLU A 58 6.22 4.25 12.65
CA GLU A 58 4.81 3.88 12.50
C GLU A 58 4.60 2.37 12.66
N ARG A 59 5.46 1.53 12.07
CA ARG A 59 5.40 0.06 12.28
C ARG A 59 5.55 -0.29 13.76
N ARG A 60 6.52 0.29 14.47
CA ARG A 60 6.74 0.04 15.90
C ARG A 60 5.54 0.45 16.74
N ALA A 61 5.00 1.65 16.53
CA ALA A 61 3.79 2.11 17.21
C ALA A 61 2.58 1.20 16.97
N ILE A 62 2.46 0.65 15.76
CA ILE A 62 1.40 -0.32 15.43
C ILE A 62 1.64 -1.65 16.14
N LEU A 63 2.85 -2.17 16.10
CA LEU A 63 3.20 -3.43 16.77
C LEU A 63 3.01 -3.34 18.30
N GLU A 64 3.31 -2.19 18.89
CA GLU A 64 3.09 -1.92 20.31
C GLU A 64 1.61 -1.99 20.69
N LYS A 65 0.72 -1.41 19.87
CA LYS A 65 -0.75 -1.55 20.05
C LYS A 65 -1.24 -2.98 19.92
N PHE A 66 -0.44 -3.86 19.32
CA PHE A 66 -0.74 -5.28 19.10
C PHE A 66 0.03 -6.20 20.06
N ARG A 67 0.67 -5.66 21.12
CA ARG A 67 1.45 -6.40 22.11
C ARG A 67 0.55 -7.23 23.04
N ASP A 68 -0.62 -6.71 23.40
CA ASP A 68 -1.50 -7.29 24.44
C ASP A 68 -2.53 -8.31 23.91
N GLY A 69 -2.30 -8.83 22.70
CA GLY A 69 -3.16 -9.83 22.06
C GLY A 69 -4.05 -9.21 20.97
N VAL A 70 -4.03 -9.83 19.80
CA VAL A 70 -4.83 -9.39 18.65
C VAL A 70 -5.77 -10.50 18.25
N ARG A 71 -7.07 -10.22 18.19
CA ARG A 71 -8.02 -11.16 17.60
C ARG A 71 -7.90 -11.04 16.09
N ILE A 72 -7.97 -12.16 15.37
CA ILE A 72 -7.83 -12.21 13.90
C ILE A 72 -8.81 -11.23 13.21
N GLY A 73 -9.98 -10.98 13.80
CA GLY A 73 -10.98 -10.01 13.32
C GLY A 73 -10.60 -8.53 13.45
N ASP A 74 -9.59 -8.17 14.26
CA ASP A 74 -9.17 -6.78 14.46
C ASP A 74 -8.38 -6.21 13.27
N PHE A 75 -7.87 -7.08 12.39
CA PHE A 75 -7.03 -6.71 11.26
C PHE A 75 -7.83 -6.36 10.01
N GLU A 76 -8.91 -7.10 9.72
CA GLU A 76 -9.71 -6.88 8.52
C GLU A 76 -10.51 -5.56 8.56
N ALA A 77 -10.96 -5.15 9.76
CA ALA A 77 -11.70 -3.91 9.95
C ALA A 77 -10.80 -2.65 9.99
N ARG A 78 -9.49 -2.79 10.23
CA ARG A 78 -8.57 -1.66 10.45
C ARG A 78 -7.66 -1.44 9.24
N LYS A 79 -8.23 -0.91 8.16
CA LYS A 79 -7.41 -0.26 7.11
C LYS A 79 -6.59 0.87 7.73
N LEU A 80 -5.27 0.70 7.84
CA LEU A 80 -4.39 1.78 8.32
C LEU A 80 -4.17 2.78 7.18
N ARG A 81 -4.80 3.95 7.28
CA ARG A 81 -4.73 4.98 6.23
C ARG A 81 -5.12 4.45 4.85
N GLY A 82 -6.16 3.60 4.79
CA GLY A 82 -6.60 2.93 3.55
C GLY A 82 -5.89 1.61 3.23
N ARG A 83 -4.72 1.35 3.83
CA ARG A 83 -3.91 0.17 3.51
C ARG A 83 -4.41 -1.11 4.16
N ARG A 84 -4.41 -2.20 3.39
CA ARG A 84 -4.70 -3.53 3.94
C ARG A 84 -3.58 -4.00 4.87
N LEU A 85 -3.99 -4.42 6.06
CA LEU A 85 -3.15 -5.04 7.09
C LEU A 85 -3.67 -6.46 7.32
N ASP A 86 -2.91 -7.45 6.87
CA ASP A 86 -3.20 -8.85 7.18
C ASP A 86 -2.22 -9.38 8.24
N LYS A 87 -2.58 -10.53 8.82
CA LYS A 87 -1.77 -11.22 9.82
C LYS A 87 -0.33 -11.46 9.32
N ALA A 88 -0.17 -11.86 8.06
CA ALA A 88 1.14 -12.12 7.47
C ALA A 88 2.03 -10.87 7.39
N LYS A 89 1.46 -9.70 7.14
CA LYS A 89 2.17 -8.41 7.13
C LYS A 89 2.64 -8.01 8.53
N ILE A 90 1.80 -8.22 9.54
CA ILE A 90 2.17 -7.97 10.94
C ILE A 90 3.28 -8.90 11.39
N GLU A 91 3.19 -10.20 11.09
CA GLU A 91 4.25 -11.17 11.41
C GLU A 91 5.57 -10.83 10.71
N ARG A 92 5.52 -10.40 9.45
CA ARG A 92 6.71 -9.88 8.74
C ARG A 92 7.29 -8.64 9.42
N TRP A 93 6.47 -7.75 9.95
CA TRP A 93 6.95 -6.57 10.67
C TRP A 93 7.54 -6.94 12.03
N ARG A 94 6.94 -7.88 12.78
CA ARG A 94 7.50 -8.42 14.03
C ARG A 94 8.90 -8.97 13.82
N LYS A 95 9.07 -9.85 12.82
CA LYS A 95 10.39 -10.40 12.44
C LYS A 95 11.40 -9.33 12.02
N ARG A 96 10.94 -8.25 11.36
CA ARG A 96 11.81 -7.16 10.90
C ARG A 96 12.26 -6.23 12.03
N GLU A 97 11.39 -5.96 13.00
CA GLU A 97 11.69 -5.03 14.12
C GLU A 97 12.33 -5.74 15.33
N ALA A 98 12.29 -7.08 15.40
CA ALA A 98 12.99 -7.88 16.41
C ALA A 98 14.51 -8.06 16.13
N LEU A 99 15.06 -7.27 15.21
CA LEU A 99 16.50 -7.11 14.98
C LEU A 99 17.10 -6.13 15.98
#